data_AF-A0A1H8HMZ8-F1
#
_entry.id   AF-A0A1H8HMZ8-F1
#
_cell.length_a   1.000
_cell.length_b   1.000
_cell.length_c   1.000
_cell.angle_alpha   90.00
_cell.angle_beta   90.00
_cell.angle_gamma   90.00
#
_symmetry.space_group_name_H-M   'P 1'
#
loop_
_entity.id
_entity.type
_entity.pdbx_description
1 polymer ?
#
loop_
_entity_poly.entity_id
_entity_poly.type
_entity_poly.pdbx_seq_one_letter_code
_entity_poly.pdbx_strand_id
1 'polypeptide(L)'
;MKLNKLLKYAVLTFATPILMGFALTNVFAAGPAKYNEAGELLLPQNYREWIMVGTQVTPNELNEGNAPFAEIRTVYLDPDSYAHWKKTGEFRDGAMTVKELISVGARKGPGSGNGYFMGDYIGLEASVKDSKRFPDEPGNWAFYIFYIPDMEMITAAKNLPTEECAACHKKNAKDDLVFTQFYPVLRASKATGISGVQASGK
;
A
#
# COMPACT_ATOMS: atom_id res chain seq x y z
N MET A 1 5.66 87.81 2.81
CA MET A 1 4.33 87.36 3.28
C MET A 1 3.72 86.46 2.20
N LYS A 2 3.46 85.17 2.53
CA LYS A 2 2.67 84.15 1.77
C LYS A 2 3.28 83.69 0.41
N LEU A 3 3.84 82.50 0.22
CA LEU A 3 3.39 81.09 0.34
C LEU A 3 2.32 80.66 -0.68
N ASN A 4 2.69 79.78 -1.64
CA ASN A 4 2.03 78.52 -2.05
C ASN A 4 2.52 78.09 -3.46
N LYS A 5 3.45 77.12 -3.58
CA LYS A 5 3.23 75.66 -3.80
C LYS A 5 2.37 75.31 -5.02
N LEU A 6 2.95 74.56 -5.98
CA LEU A 6 2.39 73.41 -6.71
C LEU A 6 3.50 72.85 -7.65
N LEU A 7 4.25 71.84 -7.21
CA LEU A 7 4.03 70.39 -7.35
C LEU A 7 4.82 69.82 -8.55
N LYS A 8 6.00 69.30 -8.24
CA LYS A 8 6.85 68.53 -9.15
C LYS A 8 6.24 67.13 -9.31
N TYR A 9 5.97 66.73 -10.55
CA TYR A 9 5.64 65.34 -10.88
C TYR A 9 6.91 64.48 -10.75
N ALA A 10 7.04 63.77 -9.63
CA ALA A 10 7.93 62.63 -9.52
C ALA A 10 7.03 61.40 -9.38
N VAL A 11 6.80 60.71 -10.50
CA VAL A 11 6.13 59.41 -10.51
C VAL A 11 7.13 58.41 -9.93
N LEU A 12 6.96 58.07 -8.67
CA LEU A 12 7.69 56.99 -8.01
C LEU A 12 6.95 55.69 -8.31
N THR A 13 7.42 54.92 -9.29
CA THR A 13 6.94 53.56 -9.53
C THR A 13 7.46 52.63 -8.44
N PHE A 14 6.62 52.35 -7.44
CA PHE A 14 6.86 51.23 -6.52
C PHE A 14 6.56 49.92 -7.25
N ALA A 15 7.59 49.22 -7.70
CA ALA A 15 7.46 47.83 -8.12
C ALA A 15 7.35 46.95 -6.85
N THR A 16 6.12 46.66 -6.42
CA THR A 16 5.86 45.65 -5.39
C THR A 16 6.18 44.26 -5.95
N PRO A 17 7.09 43.48 -5.32
CA PRO A 17 7.25 42.09 -5.70
C PRO A 17 6.00 41.33 -5.23
N ILE A 18 5.21 40.86 -6.19
CA ILE A 18 4.16 39.88 -5.92
C ILE A 18 4.88 38.59 -5.53
N LEU A 19 5.00 38.34 -4.23
CA LEU A 19 5.33 37.02 -3.72
C LEU A 19 4.16 36.10 -4.09
N MET A 20 4.25 35.45 -5.25
CA MET A 20 3.43 34.29 -5.56
C MET A 20 3.85 33.18 -4.60
N GLY A 21 3.20 33.13 -3.44
CA GLY A 21 3.26 31.97 -2.57
C GLY A 21 2.75 30.77 -3.34
N PHE A 22 3.67 29.93 -3.81
CA PHE A 22 3.33 28.55 -4.16
C PHE A 22 2.88 27.89 -2.86
N ALA A 23 1.59 27.95 -2.58
CA ALA A 23 0.96 27.00 -1.67
C ALA A 23 1.15 25.64 -2.33
N LEU A 24 2.15 24.90 -1.87
CA LEU A 24 2.23 23.46 -2.09
C LEU A 24 1.01 22.86 -1.40
N THR A 25 -0.11 22.84 -2.11
CA THR A 25 -1.21 21.95 -1.76
C THR A 25 -0.64 20.55 -1.97
N ASN A 26 -0.16 19.94 -0.89
CA ASN A 26 -0.03 18.49 -0.80
C ASN A 26 -1.45 17.94 -0.93
N VAL A 27 -1.92 17.82 -2.17
CA VAL A 27 -3.03 16.94 -2.49
C VAL A 27 -2.51 15.56 -2.12
N PHE A 28 -2.85 15.11 -0.91
CA PHE A 28 -2.71 13.70 -0.56
C PHE A 28 -3.48 12.95 -1.64
N ALA A 29 -2.77 12.35 -2.59
CA ALA A 29 -3.38 11.58 -3.65
C ALA A 29 -4.19 10.48 -2.97
N ALA A 30 -5.52 10.53 -3.11
CA ALA A 30 -6.40 9.52 -2.56
C ALA A 30 -5.89 8.14 -3.02
N GLY A 31 -5.78 7.19 -2.09
CA GLY A 31 -5.37 5.82 -2.39
C GLY A 31 -6.26 5.14 -3.45
N PRO A 32 -5.88 3.94 -3.92
CA PRO A 32 -6.73 3.19 -4.84
C PRO A 32 -8.03 2.70 -4.20
N ALA A 33 -8.10 2.66 -2.86
CA ALA A 33 -9.26 2.22 -2.10
C ALA A 33 -10.52 3.02 -2.49
N LYS A 34 -11.60 2.29 -2.80
CA LYS A 34 -12.93 2.84 -3.05
C LYS A 34 -13.89 2.28 -2.02
N TYR A 35 -14.78 3.13 -1.50
CA TYR A 35 -15.75 2.73 -0.50
C TYR A 35 -17.16 3.01 -0.99
N ASN A 36 -18.12 2.15 -0.63
CA ASN A 36 -19.54 2.42 -0.87
C ASN A 36 -20.10 3.43 0.16
N GLU A 37 -21.37 3.78 0.03
CA GLU A 37 -22.05 4.72 0.95
C GLU A 37 -22.12 4.21 2.40
N ALA A 38 -22.14 2.89 2.59
CA ALA A 38 -22.08 2.25 3.91
C ALA A 38 -20.67 2.26 4.52
N GLY A 39 -19.67 2.73 3.77
CA GLY A 39 -18.28 2.80 4.20
C GLY A 39 -17.49 1.50 4.07
N GLU A 40 -18.01 0.50 3.38
CA GLU A 40 -17.34 -0.78 3.10
C GLU A 40 -16.38 -0.64 1.92
N LEU A 41 -15.23 -1.30 1.99
CA LEU A 41 -14.22 -1.30 0.93
C LEU A 41 -14.72 -2.12 -0.26
N LEU A 42 -14.81 -1.50 -1.44
CA LEU A 42 -15.15 -2.19 -2.68
C LEU A 42 -14.02 -3.12 -3.13
N LEU A 43 -14.39 -4.24 -3.74
CA LEU A 43 -13.47 -5.24 -4.27
C LEU A 43 -12.44 -4.57 -5.20
N PRO A 44 -11.13 -4.63 -4.89
CA PRO A 44 -10.09 -4.00 -5.69
C PRO A 44 -10.09 -4.56 -7.11
N GLN A 45 -10.04 -3.68 -8.09
CA GLN A 45 -9.96 -4.06 -9.50
C GLN A 45 -8.53 -3.96 -9.99
N ASN A 46 -8.13 -4.85 -10.89
CA ASN A 46 -6.82 -4.86 -11.57
C ASN A 46 -5.60 -4.85 -10.61
N TYR A 47 -5.74 -5.31 -9.37
CA TYR A 47 -4.63 -5.34 -8.40
C TYR A 47 -3.48 -6.27 -8.80
N ARG A 48 -3.73 -7.23 -9.68
CA ARG A 48 -2.68 -8.10 -10.24
C ARG A 48 -1.70 -7.34 -11.15
N GLU A 49 -2.05 -6.12 -11.56
CA GLU A 49 -1.16 -5.18 -12.27
C GLU A 49 -0.36 -4.29 -11.32
N TRP A 50 -0.62 -4.37 -10.00
CA TRP A 50 0.14 -3.62 -9.00
C TRP A 50 1.50 -4.28 -8.73
N ILE A 51 2.29 -3.66 -7.85
CA ILE A 51 3.65 -4.11 -7.58
C ILE A 51 3.61 -5.32 -6.64
N MET A 52 3.92 -6.51 -7.16
CA MET A 52 4.14 -7.69 -6.31
C MET A 52 5.36 -7.45 -5.43
N VAL A 53 5.17 -7.48 -4.11
CA VAL A 53 6.23 -7.15 -3.14
C VAL A 53 6.86 -8.38 -2.48
N GLY A 54 6.16 -9.50 -2.52
CA GLY A 54 6.67 -10.80 -2.12
C GLY A 54 5.62 -11.89 -2.24
N THR A 55 6.08 -13.13 -2.35
CA THR A 55 5.26 -14.34 -2.31
C THR A 55 5.73 -15.24 -1.16
N GLN A 56 4.79 -15.85 -0.45
CA GLN A 56 5.04 -16.78 0.65
C GLN A 56 4.33 -18.09 0.37
N VAL A 57 4.84 -19.18 0.93
CA VAL A 57 4.20 -20.49 0.86
C VAL A 57 4.14 -21.10 2.26
N THR A 58 2.96 -21.55 2.67
CA THR A 58 2.72 -22.34 3.89
C THR A 58 1.85 -23.55 3.51
N PRO A 59 2.46 -24.60 2.97
CA PRO A 59 1.71 -25.75 2.48
C PRO A 59 1.19 -26.57 3.68
N ASN A 60 0.02 -27.20 3.52
CA ASN A 60 -0.62 -27.97 4.60
C ASN A 60 0.27 -29.08 5.16
N GLU A 61 1.07 -29.72 4.31
CA GLU A 61 2.00 -30.79 4.72
C GLU A 61 3.09 -30.34 5.71
N LEU A 62 3.39 -29.04 5.77
CA LEU A 62 4.33 -28.45 6.74
C LEU A 62 3.62 -27.84 7.96
N ASN A 63 2.29 -27.94 8.04
CA ASN A 63 1.46 -27.30 9.06
C ASN A 63 0.41 -28.28 9.60
N GLU A 64 0.82 -29.51 9.92
CA GLU A 64 -0.04 -30.55 10.52
C GLU A 64 -1.32 -30.86 9.69
N GLY A 65 -1.26 -30.64 8.39
CA GLY A 65 -2.39 -30.81 7.47
C GLY A 65 -3.35 -29.61 7.38
N ASN A 66 -3.16 -28.56 8.18
CA ASN A 66 -4.07 -27.42 8.27
C ASN A 66 -3.32 -26.09 8.50
N ALA A 67 -2.75 -25.52 7.44
CA ALA A 67 -2.17 -24.18 7.51
C ALA A 67 -3.29 -23.13 7.68
N PRO A 68 -3.16 -22.15 8.61
CA PRO A 68 -4.15 -21.09 8.78
C PRO A 68 -4.42 -20.28 7.50
N PHE A 69 -3.44 -20.23 6.59
CA PHE A 69 -3.56 -19.56 5.29
C PHE A 69 -2.91 -20.41 4.18
N ALA A 70 -3.46 -21.60 3.94
CA ALA A 70 -3.03 -22.48 2.86
C ALA A 70 -3.24 -21.81 1.46
N GLU A 71 -2.35 -21.92 0.48
CA GLU A 71 -0.97 -22.41 0.52
C GLU A 71 0.03 -21.35 0.05
N ILE A 72 -0.18 -20.75 -1.12
CA ILE A 72 0.66 -19.68 -1.68
C ILE A 72 -0.05 -18.34 -1.48
N ARG A 73 0.69 -17.32 -1.05
CA ARG A 73 0.18 -15.96 -0.84
C ARG A 73 1.04 -14.97 -1.58
N THR A 74 0.46 -14.30 -2.56
CA THR A 74 1.12 -13.21 -3.29
C THR A 74 0.61 -11.88 -2.79
N VAL A 75 1.54 -10.99 -2.41
CA VAL A 75 1.22 -9.68 -1.85
C VAL A 75 1.56 -8.60 -2.85
N TYR A 76 0.63 -7.67 -3.04
CA TYR A 76 0.73 -6.52 -3.93
C TYR A 76 0.61 -5.23 -3.14
N LEU A 77 1.35 -4.19 -3.54
CA LEU A 77 1.23 -2.82 -3.05
C LEU A 77 0.87 -1.90 -4.21
N ASP A 78 -0.05 -0.96 -3.98
CA ASP A 78 -0.46 -0.02 -5.02
C ASP A 78 0.72 0.81 -5.59
N PRO A 79 0.72 1.12 -6.90
CA PRO A 79 1.87 1.73 -7.56
C PRO A 79 2.33 3.05 -6.94
N ASP A 80 1.39 3.91 -6.54
CA ASP A 80 1.71 5.23 -5.97
C ASP A 80 2.33 5.09 -4.58
N SER A 81 1.83 4.17 -3.75
CA SER A 81 2.44 3.86 -2.46
C SER A 81 3.80 3.21 -2.59
N TYR A 82 3.99 2.33 -3.58
CA TYR A 82 5.32 1.79 -3.88
C TYR A 82 6.28 2.90 -4.34
N ALA A 83 5.84 3.81 -5.20
CA ALA A 83 6.63 4.96 -5.63
C ALA A 83 7.00 5.90 -4.48
N HIS A 84 6.10 6.07 -3.50
CA HIS A 84 6.38 6.79 -2.26
C HIS A 84 7.39 6.02 -1.38
N TRP A 85 7.16 4.73 -1.14
CA TRP A 85 8.05 3.85 -0.37
C TRP A 85 9.49 3.87 -0.90
N LYS A 86 9.68 3.86 -2.21
CA LYS A 86 11.00 3.96 -2.85
C LYS A 86 11.79 5.20 -2.41
N LYS A 87 11.11 6.31 -2.14
CA LYS A 87 11.71 7.60 -1.79
C LYS A 87 11.89 7.75 -0.29
N THR A 88 10.92 7.30 0.49
CA THR A 88 10.84 7.60 1.93
C THR A 88 11.09 6.39 2.83
N GLY A 89 10.82 5.18 2.32
CA GLY A 89 10.79 3.97 3.12
C GLY A 89 9.60 3.88 4.07
N GLU A 90 8.54 4.64 3.82
CA GLU A 90 7.32 4.70 4.63
C GLU A 90 6.08 4.34 3.79
N PHE A 91 5.03 3.83 4.43
CA PHE A 91 3.72 3.70 3.79
C PHE A 91 2.95 5.02 3.95
N ARG A 92 2.64 5.64 2.80
CA ARG A 92 1.86 6.89 2.76
C ARG A 92 0.44 6.68 3.27
N ASP A 93 -0.21 7.79 3.64
CA ASP A 93 -1.66 7.81 3.79
C ASP A 93 -2.36 7.44 2.47
N GLY A 94 -3.37 6.58 2.55
CA GLY A 94 -4.03 5.96 1.39
C GLY A 94 -3.33 4.71 0.85
N ALA A 95 -2.26 4.21 1.49
CA ALA A 95 -1.60 2.99 1.02
C ALA A 95 -2.51 1.77 1.12
N MET A 96 -2.47 0.92 0.09
CA MET A 96 -3.27 -0.29 0.03
C MET A 96 -2.42 -1.50 -0.35
N THR A 97 -2.50 -2.54 0.46
CA THR A 97 -1.95 -3.86 0.14
C THR A 97 -3.07 -4.83 -0.19
N VAL A 98 -2.84 -5.72 -1.16
CA VAL A 98 -3.71 -6.85 -1.46
C VAL A 98 -2.91 -8.14 -1.27
N LYS A 99 -3.48 -9.11 -0.56
CA LYS A 99 -2.92 -10.45 -0.42
C LYS A 99 -3.86 -11.44 -1.08
N GLU A 100 -3.38 -12.10 -2.11
CA GLU A 100 -4.12 -13.10 -2.87
C GLU A 100 -3.67 -14.51 -2.47
N LEU A 101 -4.63 -15.36 -2.10
CA LEU A 101 -4.41 -16.74 -1.70
C LEU A 101 -4.62 -17.67 -2.90
N ILE A 102 -3.68 -18.58 -3.10
CA ILE A 102 -3.60 -19.48 -4.25
C ILE A 102 -3.28 -20.90 -3.74
N SER A 103 -3.94 -21.92 -4.27
CA SER A 103 -3.65 -23.33 -3.92
C SER A 103 -2.31 -23.79 -4.51
N VAL A 104 -1.77 -24.92 -4.03
CA VAL A 104 -0.67 -25.59 -4.74
C VAL A 104 -1.25 -26.53 -5.79
N GLY A 105 -1.08 -26.18 -7.06
CA GLY A 105 -1.59 -26.97 -8.19
C GLY A 105 -0.71 -28.16 -8.56
N ALA A 106 0.61 -28.04 -8.41
CA ALA A 106 1.55 -29.11 -8.71
C ALA A 106 2.75 -29.12 -7.75
N ARG A 107 3.38 -30.29 -7.62
CA ARG A 107 4.61 -30.49 -6.84
C ARG A 107 5.80 -31.04 -7.64
N LYS A 108 5.56 -31.38 -8.91
CA LYS A 108 6.57 -31.85 -9.87
C LYS A 108 6.47 -30.97 -11.10
N GLY A 109 7.49 -30.15 -11.35
CA GLY A 109 7.52 -29.25 -12.49
C GLY A 109 8.24 -29.86 -13.71
N PRO A 110 7.98 -29.36 -14.92
CA PRO A 110 8.75 -29.74 -16.09
C PRO A 110 10.15 -29.08 -16.02
N GLY A 111 11.21 -29.88 -16.00
CA GLY A 111 12.61 -29.42 -16.14
C GLY A 111 13.20 -28.60 -14.99
N SER A 112 12.39 -27.88 -14.20
CA SER A 112 12.82 -27.08 -13.05
C SER A 112 12.90 -27.86 -11.73
N GLY A 113 12.48 -29.13 -11.72
CA GLY A 113 12.52 -30.01 -10.56
C GLY A 113 11.24 -30.04 -9.71
N ASN A 114 11.36 -30.64 -8.53
CA ASN A 114 10.27 -30.74 -7.54
C ASN A 114 10.18 -29.44 -6.72
N GLY A 115 8.96 -29.05 -6.36
CA GLY A 115 8.71 -27.80 -5.64
C GLY A 115 7.23 -27.56 -5.37
N TYR A 116 6.82 -26.30 -5.30
CA TYR A 116 5.40 -25.90 -5.21
C TYR A 116 5.09 -24.94 -6.35
N PHE A 117 3.99 -25.17 -7.06
CA PHE A 117 3.56 -24.36 -8.19
C PHE A 117 2.14 -23.82 -7.93
N MET A 118 1.91 -22.56 -8.29
CA MET A 118 0.62 -21.87 -8.14
C MET A 118 -0.49 -22.62 -8.90
N GLY A 119 -1.59 -22.89 -8.21
CA GLY A 119 -2.82 -23.47 -8.74
C GLY A 119 -3.93 -22.42 -8.86
N ASP A 120 -5.09 -22.75 -8.31
CA ASP A 120 -6.30 -21.93 -8.41
C ASP A 120 -6.31 -20.78 -7.39
N TYR A 121 -6.98 -19.69 -7.73
CA TYR A 121 -7.25 -18.59 -6.82
C TYR A 121 -8.33 -18.97 -5.81
N ILE A 122 -8.05 -18.83 -4.52
CA ILE A 122 -8.91 -19.33 -3.43
C ILE A 122 -9.19 -18.31 -2.33
N GLY A 123 -8.61 -17.11 -2.41
CA GLY A 123 -8.94 -16.05 -1.46
C GLY A 123 -8.31 -14.70 -1.79
N LEU A 124 -8.86 -13.67 -1.17
CA LEU A 124 -8.37 -12.29 -1.30
C LEU A 124 -8.63 -11.51 -0.02
N GLU A 125 -7.55 -10.95 0.50
CA GLU A 125 -7.53 -10.06 1.66
C GLU A 125 -6.93 -8.71 1.25
N ALA A 126 -7.28 -7.65 1.99
CA ALA A 126 -6.69 -6.33 1.80
C ALA A 126 -6.38 -5.65 3.13
N SER A 127 -5.46 -4.70 3.10
CA SER A 127 -5.29 -3.73 4.18
C SER A 127 -5.10 -2.33 3.61
N VAL A 128 -5.69 -1.33 4.27
CA VAL A 128 -5.69 0.07 3.83
C VAL A 128 -5.28 0.97 4.99
N LYS A 129 -4.28 1.82 4.77
CA LYS A 129 -3.88 2.88 5.68
C LYS A 129 -4.63 4.16 5.35
N ASP A 130 -5.40 4.69 6.29
CA ASP A 130 -6.09 5.98 6.13
C ASP A 130 -6.30 6.63 7.50
N SER A 131 -5.49 7.64 7.80
CA SER A 131 -5.48 8.38 9.06
C SER A 131 -6.78 9.14 9.33
N LYS A 132 -7.55 9.48 8.29
CA LYS A 132 -8.82 10.19 8.43
C LYS A 132 -9.98 9.24 8.63
N ARG A 133 -9.95 8.10 7.94
CA ARG A 133 -11.04 7.11 7.98
C ARG A 133 -10.90 6.13 9.14
N PHE A 134 -9.68 5.81 9.57
CA PHE A 134 -9.39 4.85 10.63
C PHE A 134 -8.52 5.44 11.75
N PRO A 135 -8.84 6.62 12.31
CA PRO A 135 -8.00 7.27 13.32
C PRO A 135 -7.84 6.46 14.61
N ASP A 136 -8.79 5.57 14.89
CA ASP A 136 -8.83 4.75 16.10
C ASP A 136 -8.22 3.34 15.90
N GLU A 137 -7.90 2.96 14.65
CA GLU A 137 -7.26 1.67 14.37
C GLU A 137 -5.74 1.76 14.56
N PRO A 138 -5.07 0.68 15.01
CA PRO A 138 -3.62 0.67 15.14
C PRO A 138 -2.89 1.06 13.84
N GLY A 139 -2.09 2.13 13.89
CA GLY A 139 -1.35 2.63 12.72
C GLY A 139 -2.25 3.22 11.62
N ASN A 140 -3.54 3.41 11.91
CA ASN A 140 -4.59 3.80 10.98
C ASN A 140 -4.84 2.78 9.86
N TRP A 141 -4.58 1.49 10.14
CA TRP A 141 -4.77 0.39 9.20
C TRP A 141 -6.08 -0.34 9.45
N ALA A 142 -6.90 -0.46 8.41
CA ALA A 142 -8.05 -1.35 8.38
C ALA A 142 -7.75 -2.62 7.56
N PHE A 143 -8.31 -3.75 7.98
CA PHE A 143 -8.11 -5.07 7.37
C PHE A 143 -9.42 -5.65 6.86
N TYR A 144 -9.36 -6.37 5.75
CA TYR A 144 -10.55 -6.83 5.01
C TYR A 144 -10.35 -8.23 4.45
N ILE A 145 -11.43 -9.02 4.43
CA ILE A 145 -11.53 -10.29 3.70
C ILE A 145 -12.65 -10.15 2.67
N PHE A 146 -12.37 -10.49 1.41
CA PHE A 146 -13.37 -10.54 0.35
C PHE A 146 -13.87 -11.96 0.09
N TYR A 147 -12.96 -12.93 0.18
CA TYR A 147 -13.28 -14.35 0.21
C TYR A 147 -12.05 -15.13 0.67
N ILE A 148 -12.31 -16.31 1.21
CA ILE A 148 -11.35 -17.35 1.59
C ILE A 148 -12.04 -18.71 1.34
N PRO A 149 -11.35 -19.86 1.45
CA PRO A 149 -12.05 -21.14 1.42
C PRO A 149 -13.24 -21.15 2.38
N ASP A 150 -14.35 -21.73 1.94
CA ASP A 150 -15.64 -21.80 2.66
C ASP A 150 -16.36 -20.45 2.89
N MET A 151 -15.94 -19.37 2.22
CA MET A 151 -16.62 -18.08 2.21
C MET A 151 -16.99 -17.68 0.77
N GLU A 152 -18.27 -17.31 0.55
CA GLU A 152 -18.69 -16.72 -0.73
C GLU A 152 -18.03 -15.36 -0.96
N MET A 153 -17.66 -15.08 -2.21
CA MET A 153 -17.06 -13.81 -2.58
C MET A 153 -18.05 -12.66 -2.47
N ILE A 154 -17.64 -11.60 -1.77
CA ILE A 154 -18.38 -10.35 -1.64
C ILE A 154 -17.75 -9.24 -2.49
N THR A 155 -18.57 -8.31 -2.94
CA THR A 155 -18.12 -7.15 -3.75
C THR A 155 -17.75 -5.93 -2.91
N ALA A 156 -18.10 -5.92 -1.62
CA ALA A 156 -17.76 -4.89 -0.65
C ALA A 156 -17.55 -5.54 0.72
N ALA A 157 -16.48 -5.15 1.43
CA ALA A 157 -16.09 -5.71 2.71
C ALA A 157 -16.03 -4.65 3.80
N LYS A 158 -16.60 -4.94 4.98
CA LYS A 158 -16.41 -4.14 6.18
C LYS A 158 -15.02 -4.40 6.77
N ASN A 159 -14.42 -3.40 7.44
CA ASN A 159 -13.18 -3.63 8.16
C ASN A 159 -13.41 -4.61 9.33
N LEU A 160 -12.45 -5.52 9.52
CA LEU A 160 -12.47 -6.52 10.58
C LEU A 160 -12.09 -5.90 11.93
N PRO A 161 -12.56 -6.48 13.06
CA PRO A 161 -12.11 -6.10 14.40
C PRO A 161 -10.58 -6.17 14.55
N THR A 162 -10.01 -5.27 15.36
CA THR A 162 -8.57 -5.18 15.62
C THR A 162 -7.97 -6.53 16.03
N GLU A 163 -8.67 -7.31 16.86
CA GLU A 163 -8.21 -8.58 17.42
C GLU A 163 -8.02 -9.68 16.35
N GLU A 164 -8.79 -9.63 15.26
CA GLU A 164 -8.74 -10.65 14.22
C GLU A 164 -7.51 -10.52 13.33
N CYS A 165 -7.02 -9.29 13.11
CA CYS A 165 -5.96 -9.01 12.14
C CYS A 165 -4.88 -8.07 12.69
N ALA A 166 -5.27 -6.84 13.03
CA ALA A 166 -4.34 -5.77 13.37
C ALA A 166 -3.49 -6.09 14.62
N ALA A 167 -4.01 -6.85 15.59
CA ALA A 167 -3.28 -7.27 16.78
C ALA A 167 -2.04 -8.12 16.44
N CYS A 168 -2.18 -9.11 15.55
CA CYS A 168 -1.06 -9.95 15.10
C CYS A 168 -0.06 -9.14 14.27
N HIS A 169 -0.57 -8.29 13.37
CA HIS A 169 0.24 -7.41 12.54
C HIS A 169 1.06 -6.44 13.39
N LYS A 170 0.44 -5.72 14.32
CA LYS A 170 1.11 -4.78 15.24
C LYS A 170 2.21 -5.46 16.06
N LYS A 171 1.97 -6.69 16.49
CA LYS A 171 2.92 -7.43 17.33
C LYS A 171 4.15 -7.94 16.56
N ASN A 172 3.98 -8.37 15.31
CA ASN A 172 4.99 -9.19 14.62
C ASN A 172 5.51 -8.59 13.29
N ALA A 173 4.83 -7.59 12.72
CA ALA A 173 5.28 -6.94 11.50
C ALA A 173 6.51 -6.05 11.78
N LYS A 174 7.43 -5.99 10.81
CA LYS A 174 8.67 -5.25 10.96
C LYS A 174 8.53 -3.74 10.75
N ASP A 175 7.72 -3.31 9.77
CA ASP A 175 7.52 -1.89 9.47
C ASP A 175 6.00 -1.61 9.40
N ASP A 176 5.49 -0.76 10.30
CA ASP A 176 4.15 -0.15 10.21
C ASP A 176 3.02 -1.15 9.89
N LEU A 177 2.90 -2.20 10.69
CA LEU A 177 1.91 -3.29 10.54
C LEU A 177 2.04 -4.12 9.24
N VAL A 178 3.05 -3.89 8.42
CA VAL A 178 3.34 -4.66 7.21
C VAL A 178 4.54 -5.58 7.42
N PHE A 179 4.42 -6.86 7.06
CA PHE A 179 5.45 -7.89 7.25
C PHE A 179 6.63 -7.78 6.25
N THR A 180 7.26 -6.60 6.17
CA THR A 180 8.35 -6.27 5.24
C THR A 180 9.57 -7.17 5.39
N GLN A 181 9.74 -7.89 6.51
CA GLN A 181 10.73 -8.95 6.64
C GLN A 181 10.55 -10.09 5.64
N PHE A 182 9.36 -10.24 5.04
CA PHE A 182 9.05 -11.22 3.99
C PHE A 182 8.88 -10.60 2.59
N TYR A 183 9.03 -9.27 2.45
CA TYR A 183 8.87 -8.54 1.18
C TYR A 183 10.20 -7.98 0.65
N PRO A 184 11.02 -8.80 -0.04
CA PRO A 184 12.35 -8.38 -0.48
C PRO A 184 12.32 -7.20 -1.47
N VAL A 185 11.27 -7.07 -2.28
CA VAL A 185 11.10 -5.94 -3.21
C VAL A 185 11.02 -4.62 -2.45
N LEU A 186 10.32 -4.59 -1.30
CA LEU A 186 10.27 -3.40 -0.44
C LEU A 186 11.62 -3.16 0.23
N ARG A 187 12.28 -4.20 0.75
CA ARG A 187 13.59 -4.05 1.41
C ARG A 187 14.67 -3.51 0.47
N ALA A 188 14.74 -4.02 -0.75
CA ALA A 188 15.73 -3.60 -1.73
C ALA A 188 15.49 -2.18 -2.25
N SER A 189 14.22 -1.77 -2.32
CA SER A 189 13.81 -0.48 -2.87
C SER A 189 13.76 0.66 -1.83
N LYS A 190 13.71 0.32 -0.54
CA LYS A 190 13.61 1.24 0.59
C LYS A 190 14.75 2.26 0.54
N ALA A 191 14.41 3.52 0.29
CA ALA A 191 15.34 4.65 0.20
C ALA A 191 16.49 4.51 -0.83
N THR A 192 16.46 3.49 -1.69
CA THR A 192 17.42 3.33 -2.80
C THR A 192 16.83 3.79 -4.13
N GLY A 193 15.49 3.77 -4.26
CA GLY A 193 14.81 4.05 -5.51
C GLY A 193 14.94 2.95 -6.57
N ILE A 194 15.52 1.79 -6.24
CA ILE A 194 15.81 0.72 -7.19
C ILE A 194 14.72 -0.36 -7.10
N SER A 195 14.23 -0.82 -8.25
CA SER A 195 13.21 -1.89 -8.36
C SER A 195 13.76 -3.05 -9.19
N GLY A 196 14.90 -3.59 -8.77
CA GLY A 196 15.64 -4.61 -9.50
C GLY A 196 17.06 -4.77 -8.98
N VAL A 197 17.87 -5.57 -9.68
CA VAL A 197 19.31 -5.65 -9.42
C VAL A 197 20.01 -4.47 -10.08
N GLN A 198 20.98 -3.87 -9.39
CA GLN A 198 21.88 -2.87 -9.97
C GLN A 198 23.30 -3.42 -9.92
N ALA A 199 23.99 -3.45 -11.06
CA ALA A 199 25.40 -3.79 -11.09
C ALA A 199 26.20 -2.71 -10.34
N SER A 200 27.06 -3.12 -9.40
CA SER A 200 28.06 -2.22 -8.85
C SER A 200 29.02 -1.85 -9.97
N GLY A 201 29.07 -0.56 -10.34
CA GLY A 201 30.02 -0.07 -11.33
C GLY A 201 31.44 -0.47 -10.96
N LYS A 202 32.17 -1.04 -11.93
CA LYS A 202 33.63 -1.05 -11.91
C LYS A 202 34.13 0.30 -12.42
#